data_AF-A0A382KS64-F1
#
_entry.id   AF-A0A382KS64-F1
#
_cell.length_a   1.000
_cell.length_b   1.000
_cell.length_c   1.000
_cell.angle_alpha   90.00
_cell.angle_beta   90.00
_cell.angle_gamma   90.00
#
_symmetry.space_group_name_H-M   'P 1'
#
loop_
_entity.id
_entity.type
_entity.pdbx_description
1 polymer ?
#
loop_
_entity_poly.entity_id
_entity_poly.type
_entity_poly.pdbx_seq_one_letter_code
_entity_poly.pdbx_strand_id
1 'polypeptide(L)'
;MLTQEQIEGYRHTGYLAVENVLSEAEVDELRRVTDEFVEKSREVTEHTNVFDLEPGHTPDSPKLRRLKCPINQHPVYDNALRHDAILEIVSQLIGPSIRTNGNKLNLKYGGFGSPVEWHQDWSFYP
;
A
#
# COMPACT_ATOMS: atom_id res chain seq x y z
N MET A 1 15.31 1.84 -14.21
CA MET A 1 15.23 0.57 -14.96
C MET A 1 16.00 -0.53 -14.28
N LEU A 2 15.46 -1.74 -14.23
CA LEU A 2 16.09 -2.90 -13.59
C LEU A 2 17.27 -3.44 -14.41
N THR A 3 18.29 -3.92 -13.72
CA THR A 3 19.39 -4.69 -14.32
C THR A 3 18.98 -6.13 -14.57
N GLN A 4 19.71 -6.82 -15.46
CA GLN A 4 19.50 -8.25 -15.71
C GLN A 4 19.67 -9.09 -14.44
N GLU A 5 20.64 -8.74 -13.60
CA GLU A 5 20.89 -9.39 -12.30
C GLU A 5 19.68 -9.25 -11.35
N GLN A 6 19.06 -8.06 -11.29
CA GLN A 6 17.85 -7.86 -10.47
C GLN A 6 16.68 -8.70 -10.98
N ILE A 7 16.51 -8.83 -12.30
CA ILE A 7 15.45 -9.64 -12.91
C ILE A 7 15.68 -11.13 -12.62
N GLU A 8 16.91 -11.62 -12.75
CA GLU A 8 17.27 -13.00 -12.44
C GLU A 8 17.13 -13.31 -10.93
N GLY A 9 17.56 -12.37 -10.08
CA GLY A 9 17.35 -12.43 -8.64
C GLY A 9 15.88 -12.58 -8.28
N TYR A 10 15.02 -11.72 -8.82
CA TYR A 10 13.56 -11.81 -8.62
C TYR A 10 12.99 -13.18 -9.03
N ARG A 11 13.40 -13.71 -10.19
CA ARG A 11 12.93 -15.02 -10.68
C ARG A 11 13.39 -16.18 -9.78
N HIS A 12 14.54 -16.05 -9.13
CA HIS A 12 15.07 -17.07 -8.25
C HIS A 12 14.50 -17.00 -6.83
N THR A 13 14.37 -15.80 -6.26
CA THR A 13 14.02 -15.60 -4.84
C THR A 13 12.58 -15.13 -4.61
N GLY A 14 11.88 -14.68 -5.65
CA GLY A 14 10.50 -14.21 -5.58
C GLY A 14 10.31 -12.76 -5.12
N TYR A 15 11.38 -12.01 -4.89
CA TYR A 15 11.30 -10.59 -4.48
C TYR A 15 12.47 -9.76 -5.00
N LEU A 16 12.31 -8.43 -5.02
CA LEU A 16 13.37 -7.47 -5.30
C LEU A 16 13.10 -6.15 -4.58
N ALA A 17 14.15 -5.36 -4.36
CA ALA A 17 14.05 -3.98 -3.85
C ALA A 17 14.59 -2.99 -4.90
N VAL A 18 13.87 -1.90 -5.10
CA VAL A 18 14.33 -0.75 -5.91
C VAL A 18 14.21 0.49 -5.06
N GLU A 19 15.33 1.19 -4.90
CA GLU A 19 15.41 2.41 -4.10
C GLU A 19 15.10 3.64 -4.95
N ASN A 20 14.63 4.71 -4.31
CA ASN A 20 14.48 6.04 -4.90
C ASN A 20 13.61 6.07 -6.18
N VAL A 21 12.56 5.25 -6.24
CA VAL A 21 11.60 5.23 -7.36
C VAL A 21 10.68 6.46 -7.35
N LEU A 22 10.27 6.89 -6.16
CA LEU A 22 9.47 8.10 -5.94
C LEU A 22 10.39 9.19 -5.39
N SER A 23 10.10 10.44 -5.77
CA SER A 23 10.76 11.61 -5.21
C SER A 23 10.34 11.84 -3.74
N GLU A 24 11.17 12.58 -3.00
CA GLU A 24 10.85 12.97 -1.62
C GLU A 24 9.51 13.71 -1.54
N ALA A 25 9.24 14.61 -2.49
CA ALA A 25 7.99 15.37 -2.54
C ALA A 25 6.75 14.47 -2.73
N GLU A 26 6.84 13.44 -3.56
CA GLU A 26 5.74 12.48 -3.74
C GLU A 26 5.52 11.64 -2.48
N VAL A 27 6.61 11.21 -1.84
CA VAL A 27 6.53 10.48 -0.57
C VAL A 27 5.90 11.34 0.53
N ASP A 28 6.27 12.62 0.61
CA ASP A 28 5.73 13.55 1.59
C ASP A 28 4.24 13.84 1.36
N GLU A 29 3.80 13.96 0.09
CA GLU A 29 2.39 14.11 -0.22
C GLU A 29 1.59 12.85 0.15
N LEU A 30 2.12 11.65 -0.13
CA LEU A 30 1.51 10.38 0.31
C LEU A 30 1.37 10.31 1.83
N ARG A 31 2.38 10.75 2.58
CA ARG A 31 2.35 10.82 4.05
C ARG A 31 1.28 11.78 4.53
N ARG A 32 1.31 13.02 4.03
CA ARG A 32 0.39 14.09 4.41
C ARG A 32 -1.08 13.67 4.22
N VAL A 33 -1.41 13.11 3.06
CA VAL A 33 -2.77 12.61 2.77
C VAL A 33 -3.13 11.43 3.66
N THR A 34 -2.18 10.55 3.95
CA THR A 34 -2.42 9.42 4.85
C THR A 34 -2.74 9.90 6.27
N ASP A 35 -2.02 10.91 6.77
CA ASP A 35 -2.30 11.52 8.08
C ASP A 35 -3.69 12.17 8.12
N GLU A 36 -4.15 12.79 7.03
CA GLU A 36 -5.54 13.28 6.95
C GLU A 36 -6.57 12.16 7.07
N PHE A 37 -6.32 10.98 6.49
CA PHE A 37 -7.23 9.84 6.63
C PHE A 37 -7.20 9.26 8.05
N VAL A 38 -6.07 9.34 8.75
CA VAL A 38 -5.99 9.00 10.17
C VAL A 38 -6.86 9.95 10.98
N GLU A 39 -6.81 11.26 10.72
CA GLU A 39 -7.65 12.24 11.40
C GLU A 39 -9.15 12.05 11.07
N LYS A 40 -9.50 11.82 9.79
CA LYS A 40 -10.88 11.49 9.39
C LYS A 40 -11.40 10.21 10.05
N SER A 41 -10.52 9.25 10.37
CA SER A 41 -10.94 8.02 11.03
C SER A 41 -11.49 8.25 12.44
N ARG A 42 -11.18 9.39 13.09
CA ARG A 42 -11.74 9.76 14.39
C ARG A 42 -13.26 9.93 14.39
N GLU A 43 -13.86 10.19 13.23
CA GLU A 43 -15.30 10.39 13.08
C GLU A 43 -16.09 9.08 13.17
N VAL A 44 -15.41 7.93 13.21
CA VAL A 44 -16.03 6.60 13.26
C VAL A 44 -15.48 5.77 14.41
N THR A 45 -16.33 4.92 14.99
CA THR A 45 -15.94 3.97 16.04
C THR A 45 -16.01 2.52 15.60
N GLU A 46 -16.50 2.28 14.39
CA GLU A 46 -16.67 0.95 13.80
C GLU A 46 -16.09 0.92 12.39
N HIS A 47 -15.85 -0.30 11.89
CA HIS A 47 -15.42 -0.49 10.51
C HIS A 47 -16.42 0.10 9.51
N THR A 48 -15.91 0.71 8.44
CA THR A 48 -16.74 1.20 7.34
C THR A 48 -16.32 0.56 6.03
N ASN A 49 -16.93 0.98 4.92
CA ASN A 49 -16.48 0.58 3.59
C ASN A 49 -15.11 1.19 3.22
N VAL A 50 -14.67 2.23 3.95
CA VAL A 50 -13.40 2.95 3.74
C VAL A 50 -12.37 2.57 4.80
N PHE A 51 -12.78 2.52 6.06
CA PHE A 51 -11.88 2.34 7.19
C PHE A 51 -11.94 0.94 7.78
N ASP A 52 -10.76 0.40 8.01
CA ASP A 52 -10.53 -0.76 8.84
C ASP A 52 -9.76 -0.33 10.10
N LEU A 53 -10.25 -0.66 11.29
CA LEU A 53 -9.79 -0.10 12.57
C LEU A 53 -9.11 -1.19 13.40
N GLU A 54 -8.11 -0.81 14.19
CA GLU A 54 -7.56 -1.71 15.21
C GLU A 54 -8.48 -1.78 16.44
N PRO A 55 -8.39 -2.86 17.24
CA PRO A 55 -9.02 -2.91 18.55
C PRO A 55 -8.62 -1.72 19.43
N GLY A 56 -9.63 -1.11 20.08
CA GLY A 56 -9.42 0.05 20.94
C GLY A 56 -9.13 1.35 20.19
N HIS A 57 -9.55 1.45 18.93
CA HIS A 57 -9.70 2.72 18.22
C HIS A 57 -10.75 3.59 18.93
N THR A 58 -10.44 4.87 19.14
CA THR A 58 -11.40 5.89 19.58
C THR A 58 -11.14 7.22 18.87
N PRO A 59 -12.08 8.18 18.89
CA PRO A 59 -11.85 9.52 18.35
C PRO A 59 -10.65 10.22 18.98
N ASP A 60 -10.37 9.99 20.27
CA ASP A 60 -9.23 10.58 20.99
C ASP A 60 -7.92 9.83 20.75
N SER A 61 -7.99 8.53 20.43
CA SER A 61 -6.86 7.65 20.17
C SER A 61 -7.10 6.88 18.86
N PRO A 62 -6.89 7.52 17.70
CA PRO A 62 -7.16 6.90 16.42
C PRO A 62 -6.15 5.78 16.16
N LYS A 63 -6.68 4.61 15.89
CA LYS A 63 -5.92 3.42 15.51
C LYS A 63 -6.45 2.88 14.19
N LEU A 64 -6.19 3.62 13.11
CA LEU A 64 -6.56 3.17 11.77
C LEU A 64 -5.65 2.00 11.37
N ARG A 65 -6.23 0.83 11.08
CA ARG A 65 -5.49 -0.36 10.64
C ARG A 65 -5.20 -0.31 9.15
N ARG A 66 -6.21 0.05 8.35
CA ARG A 66 -6.11 0.04 6.90
C ARG A 66 -7.11 1.00 6.26
N LEU A 67 -6.66 1.65 5.19
CA LEU A 67 -7.54 2.30 4.21
C LEU A 67 -7.89 1.29 3.12
N LYS A 68 -9.19 1.04 2.95
CA LYS A 68 -9.75 0.13 1.94
C LYS A 68 -9.87 0.89 0.61
N CYS A 69 -9.42 0.27 -0.48
CA CYS A 69 -9.48 0.82 -1.83
C CYS A 69 -8.98 2.30 -1.93
N PRO A 70 -7.77 2.62 -1.43
CA PRO A 70 -7.26 4.00 -1.34
C PRO A 70 -7.32 4.79 -2.66
N ILE A 71 -7.16 4.12 -3.82
CA ILE A 71 -7.21 4.79 -5.13
C ILE A 71 -8.58 5.44 -5.42
N ASN A 72 -9.65 4.95 -4.79
CA ASN A 72 -10.99 5.54 -4.90
C ASN A 72 -11.21 6.69 -3.92
N GLN A 73 -10.31 6.87 -2.93
CA GLN A 73 -10.47 7.84 -1.84
C GLN A 73 -9.67 9.12 -2.07
N HIS A 74 -8.50 9.02 -2.72
CA HIS A 74 -7.68 10.19 -3.02
C HIS A 74 -6.80 9.98 -4.26
N PRO A 75 -6.69 10.97 -5.17
CA PRO A 75 -5.94 10.85 -6.41
C PRO A 75 -4.44 10.59 -6.21
N VAL A 76 -3.85 11.00 -5.08
CA VAL A 76 -2.42 10.71 -4.77
C VAL A 76 -2.12 9.21 -4.85
N TYR A 77 -3.06 8.36 -4.40
CA TYR A 77 -2.84 6.92 -4.38
C TYR A 77 -3.02 6.31 -5.77
N ASP A 78 -3.96 6.80 -6.58
CA ASP A 78 -4.10 6.37 -7.98
C ASP A 78 -2.90 6.82 -8.82
N ASN A 79 -2.42 8.05 -8.61
CA ASN A 79 -1.21 8.55 -9.25
C ASN A 79 0.01 7.71 -8.89
N ALA A 80 0.20 7.35 -7.61
CA ALA A 80 1.29 6.46 -7.20
C ALA A 80 1.16 5.06 -7.81
N LEU A 81 -0.06 4.49 -7.86
CA LEU A 81 -0.31 3.20 -8.49
C LEU A 81 0.01 3.21 -10.01
N ARG A 82 -0.20 4.36 -10.66
CA ARG A 82 -0.01 4.57 -12.09
C ARG A 82 1.33 5.23 -12.44
N HIS A 83 2.21 5.40 -11.47
CA HIS A 83 3.47 6.11 -11.67
C HIS A 83 4.34 5.41 -12.72
N ASP A 84 4.77 6.14 -13.75
CA ASP A 84 5.45 5.57 -14.92
C ASP A 84 6.68 4.74 -14.53
N ALA A 85 7.52 5.22 -13.61
CA ALA A 85 8.70 4.47 -13.17
C ALA A 85 8.33 3.14 -12.46
N ILE A 86 7.20 3.10 -11.73
CA ILE A 86 6.72 1.88 -11.08
C ILE A 86 6.23 0.91 -12.16
N LEU A 87 5.41 1.39 -13.10
CA LEU A 87 4.85 0.56 -14.17
C LEU A 87 5.94 0.03 -15.11
N GLU A 88 6.98 0.83 -15.39
CA GLU A 88 8.13 0.41 -16.19
C GLU A 88 8.87 -0.75 -15.50
N ILE A 89 9.19 -0.62 -14.21
CA ILE A 89 9.79 -1.69 -13.39
C ILE A 89 8.94 -2.96 -13.40
N VAL A 90 7.64 -2.83 -13.13
CA VAL A 90 6.71 -3.97 -13.12
C VAL A 90 6.64 -4.64 -14.49
N SER A 91 6.62 -3.85 -15.57
CA SER A 91 6.54 -4.38 -16.95
C SER A 91 7.74 -5.24 -17.33
N GLN A 92 8.93 -4.96 -16.79
CA GLN A 92 10.12 -5.78 -17.01
C GLN A 92 10.03 -7.16 -16.35
N LEU A 93 9.19 -7.32 -15.33
CA LEU A 93 9.01 -8.57 -14.59
C LEU A 93 7.87 -9.42 -15.15
N ILE A 94 6.71 -8.80 -15.42
CA ILE A 94 5.47 -9.52 -15.76
C ILE A 94 4.96 -9.25 -17.18
N GLY A 95 5.66 -8.43 -17.96
CA GLY A 95 5.28 -8.01 -19.30
C GLY A 95 4.41 -6.74 -19.33
N PRO A 96 4.15 -6.19 -20.53
CA PRO A 96 3.52 -4.87 -20.69
C PRO A 96 2.01 -4.86 -20.44
N SER A 97 1.34 -6.01 -20.46
CA SER A 97 -0.10 -6.13 -20.28
C SER A 97 -0.49 -6.11 -18.80
N ILE A 98 -0.29 -4.96 -18.16
CA ILE A 98 -0.51 -4.77 -16.73
C ILE A 98 -1.97 -4.40 -16.45
N ARG A 99 -2.56 -5.03 -15.44
CA ARG A 99 -3.84 -4.61 -14.84
C ARG A 99 -3.71 -4.52 -13.32
N THR A 100 -4.42 -3.59 -12.71
CA THR A 100 -4.55 -3.53 -11.26
C THR A 100 -5.45 -4.66 -10.76
N ASN A 101 -5.04 -5.35 -9.70
CA ASN A 101 -5.86 -6.34 -9.00
C ASN A 101 -5.86 -6.05 -7.49
N GLY A 102 -6.86 -5.29 -7.03
CA GLY A 102 -6.98 -4.87 -5.64
C GLY A 102 -5.94 -3.82 -5.22
N ASN A 103 -6.25 -3.07 -4.16
CA ASN A 103 -5.34 -2.13 -3.52
C ASN A 103 -5.79 -1.88 -2.07
N LYS A 104 -4.81 -1.67 -1.19
CA LYS A 104 -5.00 -1.43 0.24
C LYS A 104 -3.79 -0.69 0.78
N LEU A 105 -4.00 0.20 1.75
CA LEU A 105 -2.92 0.83 2.51
C LEU A 105 -3.00 0.30 3.94
N ASN A 106 -1.94 -0.37 4.41
CA ASN A 106 -1.90 -0.91 5.77
C ASN A 106 -1.01 -0.01 6.65
N LEU A 107 -1.50 0.31 7.83
CA LEU A 107 -0.77 1.10 8.81
C LEU A 107 -0.37 0.18 9.97
N LYS A 108 0.89 0.27 10.40
CA LYS A 108 1.43 -0.48 11.53
C LYS A 108 2.06 0.50 12.51
N TYR A 109 1.32 0.82 13.57
CA TYR A 109 1.77 1.75 14.60
C TYR A 109 2.62 1.04 15.66
N GLY A 110 3.45 1.82 16.36
CA GLY A 110 4.14 1.33 17.55
C GLY A 110 3.17 1.16 18.72
N GLY A 111 3.31 0.06 19.47
CA GLY A 111 2.58 -0.17 20.73
C GLY A 111 1.18 -0.80 20.58
N PHE A 112 0.68 -0.97 19.37
CA PHE A 112 -0.55 -1.72 19.08
C PHE A 112 -0.53 -2.26 17.65
N GLY A 113 -1.41 -3.22 17.35
CA GLY A 113 -1.59 -3.73 16.00
C GLY A 113 -2.10 -5.17 15.98
N SER A 114 -2.63 -5.56 14.83
CA SER A 114 -3.01 -6.95 14.56
C SER A 114 -1.87 -7.68 13.82
N PRO A 115 -1.45 -8.90 14.23
CA PRO A 115 -0.42 -9.65 13.53
C PRO A 115 -0.90 -10.05 12.12
N VAL A 116 0.05 -10.12 11.19
CA VAL A 116 -0.14 -10.73 9.87
C VAL A 116 0.67 -12.00 9.86
N GLU A 117 -0.02 -13.13 10.01
CA GLU A 117 0.61 -14.45 10.03
C GLU A 117 1.17 -14.83 8.66
N TRP A 118 2.06 -15.82 8.63
CA TRP A 118 2.61 -16.36 7.39
C TRP A 118 1.51 -16.87 6.46
N HIS A 119 1.51 -16.39 5.22
CA HIS A 119 0.53 -16.75 4.21
C HIS A 119 1.10 -16.54 2.79
N GLN A 120 0.42 -17.12 1.80
CA GLN A 120 0.69 -16.86 0.37
C GLN A 120 -0.54 -16.16 -0.22
N ASP A 121 -0.41 -14.90 -0.65
CA ASP A 121 -1.55 -14.14 -1.19
C ASP A 121 -2.31 -14.91 -2.29
N TRP A 122 -1.60 -15.45 -3.28
CA TRP A 122 -2.21 -16.15 -4.42
C TRP A 122 -3.04 -17.37 -4.01
N SER A 123 -2.63 -18.09 -2.97
CA SER A 123 -3.34 -19.27 -2.47
C SER A 123 -4.71 -18.94 -1.86
N PHE A 124 -5.02 -17.65 -1.66
CA PHE A 124 -6.33 -17.16 -1.21
C PHE A 124 -7.16 -16.52 -2.33
N TYR A 125 -6.66 -16.47 -3.57
CA TYR A 125 -7.43 -16.04 -4.74
C TYR A 125 -7.74 -17.26 -5.62
N PRO A 126 -8.95 -17.34 -6.23
CA PRO A 126 -9.27 -18.42 -7.16
C PRO A 126 -8.41 -18.39 -8.43
#